data_AF-A0AA38FGP7-F1
#
_entry.id   AF-A0AA38FGP7-F1
#
_cell.length_a   1.000
_cell.length_b   1.000
_cell.length_c   1.000
_cell.angle_alpha   90.00
_cell.angle_beta   90.00
_cell.angle_gamma   90.00
#
_symmetry.space_group_name_H-M   'P 1'
#
loop_
_entity.id
_entity.type
_entity.pdbx_description
1 polymer ?
#
loop_
_entity_poly.entity_id
_entity_poly.type
_entity_poly.pdbx_seq_one_letter_code
_entity_poly.pdbx_strand_id
1 'polypeptide(L)'
;MLLRCLVSLRKYSELVPRVGMLKTLAKELDCVRRIFQESEDPRGKQLWSKAGQMLSKLESKADPSEVCNSFMGFLAECDNKITGTSNFAPKDPVQSKKVDASNRVATAVREAVYNIPSSSSENIGTSDRARAVLQNYDREVEVKRTEAAEMQYNRTKNKAEIDELESIVRIKQAEAKMFQARADDARREAEGLQRIAIAKNEKIEEEYTCKLAKLCLAEVEERRRNKLEELQIIERDQRDYFNMKIRMEADIKDLLMKMEAAKRRF
;
A
#
# COMPACT_ATOMS: atom_id res chain seq x y z
N MET A 1 5.62 0.39 5.44
CA MET A 1 6.70 0.11 6.42
C MET A 1 6.21 0.10 7.86
N LEU A 2 5.39 1.07 8.30
CA LEU A 2 4.77 1.06 9.65
C LEU A 2 4.00 -0.23 9.95
N LEU A 3 3.22 -0.75 8.99
CA LEU A 3 2.55 -2.06 9.14
C LEU A 3 3.53 -3.23 9.33
N ARG A 4 4.71 -3.21 8.70
CA ARG A 4 5.74 -4.25 8.90
C ARG A 4 6.33 -4.18 10.30
N CYS A 5 6.55 -2.98 10.81
CA CYS A 5 7.04 -2.73 12.16
C CYS A 5 5.98 -3.15 13.22
N LEU A 6 4.71 -2.81 12.99
CA LEU A 6 3.56 -3.21 13.83
C LEU A 6 3.31 -4.72 13.82
N VAL A 7 3.41 -5.37 12.65
CA VAL A 7 3.24 -6.83 12.53
C VAL A 7 4.39 -7.56 13.22
N SER A 8 5.64 -7.08 13.09
CA SER A 8 6.77 -7.62 13.85
C SER A 8 6.55 -7.46 15.35
N LEU A 9 6.20 -6.26 15.83
CA LEU A 9 5.95 -5.98 17.25
C LEU A 9 4.81 -6.83 17.85
N ARG A 10 3.72 -7.04 17.10
CA ARG A 10 2.60 -7.89 17.55
C ARG A 10 3.03 -9.36 17.64
N LYS A 11 3.78 -9.86 16.67
CA LYS A 11 4.32 -11.24 16.66
C LYS A 11 5.36 -11.47 17.78
N TYR A 12 6.07 -10.42 18.20
CA TYR A 12 7.02 -10.46 19.32
C TYR A 12 6.37 -10.64 20.70
N SER A 13 5.10 -10.25 20.87
CA SER A 13 4.38 -10.41 22.15
C SER A 13 4.02 -11.86 22.48
N GLU A 14 3.99 -12.74 21.47
CA GLU A 14 3.45 -14.11 21.61
C GLU A 14 4.53 -15.21 21.73
N LEU A 15 5.80 -14.97 21.38
CA LEU A 15 6.71 -16.09 21.05
C LEU A 15 8.16 -16.13 21.60
N VAL A 16 8.61 -15.26 22.52
CA VAL A 16 10.06 -15.22 22.90
C VAL A 16 10.34 -15.25 24.42
N PRO A 17 11.30 -16.09 24.91
CA PRO A 17 11.69 -16.15 26.32
C PRO A 17 12.26 -14.82 26.87
N ARG A 18 11.90 -14.50 28.11
CA ARG A 18 12.03 -13.18 28.76
C ARG A 18 13.41 -12.50 28.76
N VAL A 19 14.51 -13.21 28.54
CA VAL A 19 15.88 -12.65 28.67
C VAL A 19 16.44 -12.10 27.34
N GLY A 20 15.98 -12.60 26.19
CA GLY A 20 16.34 -12.07 24.85
C GLY A 20 15.53 -10.85 24.41
N MET A 21 14.50 -10.49 25.19
CA MET A 21 13.50 -9.48 24.84
C MET A 21 14.03 -8.04 25.00
N LEU A 22 14.80 -7.77 26.06
CA LEU A 22 15.27 -6.42 26.40
C LEU A 22 16.20 -5.84 25.32
N LYS A 23 17.23 -6.60 24.93
CA LYS A 23 18.23 -6.17 23.93
C LYS A 23 17.61 -6.00 22.54
N THR A 24 16.63 -6.84 22.21
CA THR A 24 15.93 -6.79 20.92
C THR A 24 14.98 -5.60 20.87
N LEU A 25 14.17 -5.39 21.91
CA LEU A 25 13.24 -4.26 22.00
C LEU A 25 13.97 -2.91 21.95
N ALA A 26 15.12 -2.80 22.62
CA ALA A 26 15.96 -1.60 22.54
C ALA A 26 16.43 -1.31 21.10
N LYS A 27 16.91 -2.33 20.37
CA LYS A 27 17.35 -2.17 18.97
C LYS A 27 16.22 -1.73 18.04
N GLU A 28 15.02 -2.27 18.22
CA GLU A 28 13.85 -1.90 17.43
C GLU A 28 13.44 -0.44 17.69
N LEU A 29 13.41 -0.01 18.95
CA LEU A 29 13.12 1.39 19.32
C LEU A 29 14.18 2.35 18.78
N ASP A 30 15.46 1.96 18.79
CA ASP A 30 16.54 2.73 18.16
C ASP A 30 16.40 2.81 16.63
N CYS A 31 15.89 1.76 15.99
CA CYS A 31 15.55 1.79 14.57
C CYS A 31 14.46 2.83 14.29
N VAL A 32 13.40 2.86 15.10
CA VAL A 32 12.34 3.87 15.00
C VAL A 32 12.92 5.27 15.15
N ARG A 33 13.80 5.51 16.14
CA ARG A 33 14.46 6.82 16.29
C ARG A 33 15.28 7.22 15.08
N ARG A 34 16.06 6.31 14.50
CA ARG A 34 16.86 6.61 13.30
C ARG A 34 15.99 6.95 12.09
N ILE A 35 14.87 6.25 11.91
CA ILE A 35 13.95 6.51 10.79
C ILE A 35 13.29 7.89 10.92
N PHE A 36 12.89 8.27 12.13
CA PHE A 36 12.13 9.51 12.36
C PHE A 36 12.97 10.68 12.88
N GLN A 37 14.30 10.56 12.87
CA GLN A 37 15.21 11.57 13.40
C GLN A 37 15.06 12.94 12.72
N GLU A 38 14.88 12.94 11.39
CA GLU A 38 14.75 14.14 10.57
C GLU A 38 13.31 14.33 10.08
N SER A 39 12.34 13.70 10.73
CA SER A 39 10.95 13.80 10.29
C SER A 39 10.38 15.20 10.57
N GLU A 40 9.90 15.88 9.53
CA GLU A 40 9.16 17.14 9.68
C GLU A 40 7.68 16.93 10.05
N ASP A 41 7.13 15.74 9.78
CA ASP A 41 5.74 15.38 10.12
C ASP A 41 5.57 15.38 11.66
N PRO A 42 4.59 16.11 12.23
CA PRO A 42 4.32 16.10 13.66
C PRO A 42 4.13 14.69 14.23
N ARG A 43 3.57 13.74 13.47
CA ARG A 43 3.42 12.34 13.88
C ARG A 43 4.75 11.62 13.96
N GLY A 44 5.65 11.87 13.01
CA GLY A 44 7.00 11.33 13.02
C GLY A 44 7.80 11.83 14.22
N LYS A 45 7.68 13.13 14.55
CA LYS A 45 8.30 13.72 15.74
C LYS A 45 7.77 13.12 17.05
N GLN A 46 6.46 12.88 17.14
CA GLN A 46 5.86 12.22 18.30
C GLN A 46 6.35 10.78 18.46
N LEU A 47 6.47 10.03 17.34
CA LEU A 47 6.95 8.66 17.37
C LEU A 47 8.44 8.59 17.74
N TRP A 48 9.26 9.53 17.25
CA TRP A 48 10.66 9.69 17.64
C TRP A 48 10.80 9.97 19.15
N SER A 49 10.01 10.92 19.66
CA SER A 49 10.01 11.27 21.09
C SER A 49 9.56 10.09 21.96
N LYS A 50 8.48 9.39 21.57
CA LYS A 50 7.97 8.23 22.29
C LYS A 50 8.97 7.09 22.32
N ALA A 51 9.67 6.80 21.21
CA ALA A 51 10.69 5.77 21.16
C ALA A 51 11.89 6.11 22.09
N GLY A 52 12.30 7.38 22.15
CA GLY A 52 13.30 7.85 23.12
C GLY A 52 12.86 7.65 24.57
N GLN A 53 11.62 7.98 24.90
CA GLN A 53 11.07 7.75 26.23
C GLN A 53 11.08 6.27 26.63
N MET A 54 10.74 5.37 25.70
CA MET A 54 10.73 3.93 25.95
C MET A 54 12.14 3.34 26.13
N LEU A 55 13.13 3.85 25.40
CA LEU A 55 14.54 3.49 25.59
C LEU A 55 15.04 3.89 26.97
N SER A 56 14.78 5.11 27.42
CA SER A 56 15.17 5.55 28.77
C SER A 56 14.49 4.73 29.87
N LYS A 57 13.26 4.24 29.65
CA LYS A 57 12.59 3.30 30.58
C LYS A 57 13.26 1.93 30.62
N LEU A 58 13.73 1.43 29.48
CA LEU A 58 14.48 0.16 29.44
C LEU A 58 15.84 0.29 30.14
N GLU A 59 16.51 1.44 30.00
CA GLU A 59 17.75 1.76 30.73
C GLU A 59 17.51 1.87 32.24
N SER A 60 16.35 2.37 32.67
CA SER A 60 15.95 2.42 34.09
C SER A 60 15.44 1.09 34.66
N LYS A 61 15.74 -0.05 34.01
CA LYS A 61 15.32 -1.41 34.39
C LYS A 61 13.79 -1.63 34.46
N ALA A 62 12.99 -0.87 33.71
CA ALA A 62 11.56 -1.17 33.59
C ALA A 62 11.33 -2.53 32.93
N ASP A 63 10.19 -3.16 33.23
CA ASP A 63 9.84 -4.43 32.63
C ASP A 63 9.64 -4.27 31.10
N PRO A 64 10.32 -5.09 30.27
CA PRO A 64 10.22 -4.96 28.81
C PRO A 64 8.78 -5.11 28.29
N SER A 65 7.92 -5.87 28.97
CA SER A 65 6.51 -6.04 28.57
C SER A 65 5.71 -4.77 28.80
N GLU A 66 5.94 -4.09 29.93
CA GLU A 66 5.31 -2.79 30.22
C GLU A 66 5.71 -1.72 29.21
N VAL A 67 7.00 -1.66 28.85
CA VAL A 67 7.51 -0.74 27.83
C VAL A 67 6.88 -1.02 26.47
N CYS A 68 6.82 -2.30 26.08
CA CYS A 68 6.21 -2.73 24.83
C CYS A 68 4.71 -2.37 24.78
N ASN A 69 3.96 -2.67 25.84
CA ASN A 69 2.53 -2.36 25.94
C ASN A 69 2.26 -0.85 25.90
N SER A 70 3.08 -0.05 26.58
CA SER A 70 3.01 1.42 26.53
C SER A 70 3.26 1.98 25.13
N PHE A 71 4.19 1.37 24.37
CA PHE A 71 4.46 1.77 23.00
C PHE A 71 3.33 1.34 22.05
N MET A 72 2.82 0.12 22.19
CA MET A 72 1.69 -0.39 21.40
C MET A 72 0.40 0.38 21.66
N GLY A 73 0.13 0.76 22.91
CA GLY A 73 -1.00 1.62 23.26
C GLY A 73 -0.93 2.99 22.60
N PHE A 74 0.26 3.59 22.55
CA PHE A 74 0.48 4.84 21.83
C PHE A 74 0.20 4.72 20.33
N LEU A 75 0.64 3.63 19.69
CA LEU A 75 0.37 3.39 18.26
C LEU A 75 -1.13 3.23 17.98
N ALA A 76 -1.85 2.50 18.83
CA ALA A 76 -3.30 2.35 18.71
C ALA A 76 -4.05 3.70 18.87
N GLU A 77 -3.58 4.57 19.76
CA GLU A 77 -4.14 5.91 19.95
C GLU A 77 -3.88 6.83 18.75
N CYS A 78 -2.72 6.69 18.09
CA CYS A 78 -2.43 7.38 16.84
C CYS A 78 -3.34 6.92 15.69
N ASP A 79 -3.64 5.62 15.59
CA ASP A 79 -4.51 5.07 14.54
C ASP A 79 -5.97 5.49 14.71
N ASN A 80 -6.47 5.58 15.96
CA ASN A 80 -7.84 6.01 16.24
C ASN A 80 -8.12 7.49 15.92
N LYS A 81 -7.08 8.33 15.77
CA LYS A 81 -7.21 9.72 15.30
C LYS A 81 -7.33 9.82 13.77
N ILE A 82 -7.02 8.75 13.03
CA ILE A 82 -7.08 8.70 11.56
C ILE A 82 -8.50 8.36 11.07
N THR A 83 -9.28 7.61 11.85
CA THR A 83 -10.67 7.25 11.51
C THR A 83 -11.69 8.38 11.72
N GLY A 84 -11.33 9.48 12.39
CA GLY A 84 -12.20 10.64 12.60
C GLY A 84 -12.21 11.69 11.49
N THR A 85 -11.29 11.61 10.51
CA THR A 85 -11.16 12.62 9.46
C THR A 85 -10.57 12.01 8.19
N SER A 86 -11.41 11.30 7.44
CA SER A 86 -11.12 10.94 6.05
C SER A 86 -12.38 11.21 5.22
N ASN A 87 -12.58 12.48 4.89
CA ASN A 87 -13.49 12.89 3.82
C ASN A 87 -12.83 12.56 2.48
N PHE A 88 -12.93 11.31 2.04
CA PHE A 88 -12.81 10.96 0.63
C PHE A 88 -13.88 9.93 0.30
N ALA A 89 -15.09 10.45 0.06
CA ALA A 89 -16.13 9.72 -0.63
C ALA A 89 -15.82 9.73 -2.14
N PRO A 90 -15.83 8.59 -2.84
CA PRO A 90 -15.75 8.53 -4.30
C PRO A 90 -17.06 9.01 -4.91
N LYS A 91 -17.00 9.97 -5.83
CA LYS A 91 -18.13 10.31 -6.71
C LYS A 91 -17.69 10.16 -8.16
N ASP A 92 -18.16 9.09 -8.77
CA ASP A 92 -18.45 8.97 -10.19
C ASP A 92 -19.92 8.48 -10.32
N PRO A 93 -20.60 8.58 -11.47
CA PRO A 93 -20.51 9.59 -12.52
C PRO A 93 -21.93 10.12 -12.89
N VAL A 94 -22.06 11.40 -13.25
CA VAL A 94 -23.35 11.92 -13.77
C VAL A 94 -23.43 11.68 -15.28
N GLN A 95 -24.48 10.96 -15.64
CA GLN A 95 -24.87 10.55 -16.98
C GLN A 95 -25.15 11.71 -17.94
N SER A 96 -24.85 11.40 -19.19
CA SER A 96 -25.29 12.03 -20.42
C SER A 96 -26.81 12.13 -20.57
N LYS A 97 -27.29 13.24 -21.13
CA LYS A 97 -28.56 13.29 -21.87
C LYS A 97 -28.37 14.05 -23.19
N LYS A 98 -28.44 13.30 -24.29
CA LYS A 98 -28.94 13.77 -25.59
C LYS A 98 -30.45 13.96 -25.47
N VAL A 99 -31.01 15.07 -25.97
CA VAL A 99 -32.32 15.10 -26.63
C VAL A 99 -32.31 16.19 -27.71
N ASP A 100 -32.67 15.78 -28.92
CA ASP A 100 -32.86 16.60 -30.12
C ASP A 100 -34.16 17.43 -30.09
N ALA A 101 -34.23 18.35 -31.06
CA ALA A 101 -35.41 18.69 -31.86
C ALA A 101 -36.34 19.85 -31.41
N SER A 102 -36.31 20.87 -32.28
CA SER A 102 -37.46 21.33 -33.09
C SER A 102 -38.48 22.30 -32.48
N ASN A 103 -38.34 23.55 -32.93
CA ASN A 103 -39.35 24.32 -33.66
C ASN A 103 -40.83 24.12 -33.26
N ARG A 104 -41.41 25.14 -32.62
CA ARG A 104 -42.86 25.34 -32.56
C ARG A 104 -43.24 26.76 -32.96
N VAL A 105 -43.86 26.82 -34.13
CA VAL A 105 -44.79 27.79 -34.66
C VAL A 105 -45.74 28.33 -33.58
N ALA A 106 -45.93 29.65 -33.54
CA ALA A 106 -47.13 30.28 -33.01
C ALA A 106 -47.69 31.25 -34.07
N THR A 107 -48.76 30.76 -34.69
CA THR A 107 -49.64 31.42 -35.65
C THR A 107 -50.42 32.53 -34.96
N ALA A 108 -50.45 33.73 -35.54
CA ALA A 108 -51.48 34.73 -35.23
C ALA A 108 -52.07 35.24 -36.54
N VAL A 109 -53.32 34.86 -36.80
CA VAL A 109 -54.19 35.35 -37.88
C VAL A 109 -55.45 35.94 -37.25
N ARG A 110 -55.74 37.19 -37.57
CA ARG A 110 -57.06 37.73 -38.01
C ARG A 110 -56.91 39.25 -38.19
N GLU A 111 -56.89 39.74 -39.43
CA GLU A 111 -58.03 40.05 -40.31
C GLU A 111 -58.68 41.40 -39.97
N ALA A 112 -58.56 42.35 -40.90
CA ALA A 112 -59.60 43.34 -41.18
C ALA A 112 -59.44 43.79 -42.64
N VAL A 113 -60.50 43.56 -43.41
CA VAL A 113 -60.64 43.89 -44.82
C VAL A 113 -61.22 45.30 -44.98
N TYR A 114 -60.96 45.88 -46.15
CA TYR A 114 -61.55 47.06 -46.77
C TYR A 114 -60.95 48.42 -46.41
N ASN A 115 -60.29 49.02 -47.40
CA ASN A 115 -60.74 50.29 -47.98
C ASN A 115 -60.11 50.51 -49.36
N ILE A 116 -60.98 50.60 -50.37
CA ILE A 116 -60.69 51.08 -51.72
C ILE A 116 -60.91 52.60 -51.72
N PRO A 117 -60.08 53.38 -52.45
CA PRO A 117 -60.64 54.51 -53.17
C PRO A 117 -60.33 54.43 -54.69
N SER A 118 -61.41 54.55 -55.46
CA SER A 118 -61.46 55.08 -56.84
C SER A 118 -60.99 56.56 -56.81
N SER A 119 -60.44 57.23 -57.82
CA SER A 119 -60.51 57.11 -59.29
C SER A 119 -59.42 57.99 -59.94
N SER A 120 -59.11 57.68 -61.21
CA SER A 120 -58.78 58.60 -62.33
C SER A 120 -57.70 59.69 -62.18
N SER A 121 -56.58 59.56 -62.91
CA SER A 121 -56.26 60.41 -64.08
C SER A 121 -54.83 60.13 -64.59
N GLU A 122 -54.75 59.86 -65.89
CA GLU A 122 -53.72 60.24 -66.87
C GLU A 122 -52.23 60.39 -66.48
N ASN A 123 -51.44 59.61 -67.24
CA ASN A 123 -50.20 59.98 -67.93
C ASN A 123 -48.89 60.19 -67.13
N ILE A 124 -47.87 59.45 -67.62
CA ILE A 124 -46.41 59.63 -67.48
C ILE A 124 -45.81 59.03 -66.18
N GLY A 125 -45.23 57.83 -66.28
CA GLY A 125 -44.34 57.28 -65.23
C GLY A 125 -44.27 55.76 -65.06
N THR A 126 -45.04 54.97 -65.82
CA THR A 126 -45.07 53.49 -65.69
C THR A 126 -43.74 52.81 -66.01
N SER A 127 -42.86 53.46 -66.78
CA SER A 127 -41.51 53.01 -67.10
C SER A 127 -40.56 53.09 -65.89
N ASP A 128 -40.62 54.15 -65.08
CA ASP A 128 -39.68 54.36 -63.97
C ASP A 128 -40.00 53.48 -62.76
N ARG A 129 -41.29 53.19 -62.50
CA ARG A 129 -41.69 52.27 -61.43
C ARG A 129 -41.34 50.81 -61.75
N ALA A 130 -41.51 50.39 -63.01
CA ALA A 130 -41.10 49.06 -63.46
C ALA A 130 -39.56 48.91 -63.46
N ARG A 131 -38.84 49.97 -63.86
CA ARG A 131 -37.38 50.04 -63.80
C ARG A 131 -36.83 49.97 -62.36
N ALA A 132 -37.48 50.63 -61.40
CA ALA A 132 -37.11 50.55 -59.99
C ALA A 132 -37.32 49.15 -59.37
N VAL A 133 -38.39 48.45 -59.77
CA VAL A 133 -38.64 47.07 -59.32
C VAL A 133 -37.61 46.10 -59.90
N LEU A 134 -37.24 46.24 -61.17
CA LEU A 134 -36.17 45.45 -61.79
C LEU A 134 -34.80 45.70 -61.14
N GLN A 135 -34.45 46.96 -60.86
CA GLN A 135 -33.22 47.29 -60.12
C GLN A 135 -33.19 46.69 -58.70
N ASN A 136 -34.33 46.65 -58.01
CA ASN A 136 -34.41 45.99 -56.70
C ASN A 136 -34.25 44.47 -56.81
N TYR A 137 -34.84 43.84 -57.83
CA TYR A 137 -34.65 42.41 -58.08
C TYR A 137 -33.20 42.06 -58.44
N ASP A 138 -32.56 42.85 -59.30
CA ASP A 138 -31.14 42.66 -59.63
C ASP A 138 -30.26 42.82 -58.38
N ARG A 139 -30.56 43.81 -57.52
CA ARG A 139 -29.85 44.01 -56.26
C ARG A 139 -30.06 42.85 -55.28
N GLU A 140 -31.27 42.30 -55.20
CA GLU A 140 -31.58 41.15 -54.36
C GLU A 140 -30.95 39.85 -54.88
N VAL A 141 -30.84 39.69 -56.20
CA VAL A 141 -30.13 38.57 -56.83
C VAL A 141 -28.63 38.64 -56.57
N GLU A 142 -28.03 39.83 -56.64
CA GLU A 142 -26.62 40.03 -56.29
C GLU A 142 -26.37 39.76 -54.81
N VAL A 143 -27.24 40.22 -53.90
CA VAL A 143 -27.16 39.88 -52.47
C VAL A 143 -27.21 38.36 -52.26
N LYS A 144 -28.18 37.66 -52.87
CA LYS A 144 -28.28 36.19 -52.79
C LYS A 144 -27.06 35.47 -53.38
N ARG A 145 -26.43 36.00 -54.43
CA ARG A 145 -25.17 35.47 -54.98
C ARG A 145 -24.02 35.64 -53.99
N THR A 146 -23.91 36.79 -53.35
CA THR A 146 -22.88 37.03 -52.32
C THR A 146 -23.08 36.14 -51.09
N GLU A 147 -24.32 35.97 -50.62
CA GLU A 147 -24.65 35.08 -49.50
C GLU A 147 -24.36 33.61 -49.83
N ALA A 148 -24.64 33.17 -51.07
CA ALA A 148 -24.31 31.82 -51.53
C ALA A 148 -22.80 31.57 -51.59
N ALA A 149 -22.02 32.56 -52.05
CA ALA A 149 -20.57 32.49 -52.06
C ALA A 149 -19.99 32.43 -50.65
N GLU A 150 -20.53 33.22 -49.72
CA GLU A 150 -20.13 33.22 -48.31
C GLU A 150 -20.48 31.89 -47.62
N MET A 151 -21.67 31.34 -47.87
CA MET A 151 -22.05 30.01 -47.39
C MET A 151 -21.13 28.90 -47.91
N GLN A 152 -20.71 28.99 -49.18
CA GLN A 152 -19.80 28.01 -49.77
C GLN A 152 -18.38 28.12 -49.18
N TYR A 153 -17.88 29.34 -48.96
CA TYR A 153 -16.62 29.59 -48.26
C TYR A 153 -16.63 29.06 -46.83
N ASN A 154 -17.71 29.31 -46.09
CA ASN A 154 -17.89 28.80 -44.72
C ASN A 154 -17.95 27.26 -44.70
N ARG A 155 -18.57 26.61 -45.69
CA ARG A 155 -18.53 25.13 -45.81
C ARG A 155 -17.11 24.60 -45.98
N THR A 156 -16.31 25.23 -46.84
CA THR A 156 -14.93 24.77 -47.07
C THR A 156 -14.04 25.00 -45.86
N LYS A 157 -14.23 26.13 -45.16
CA LYS A 157 -13.51 26.43 -43.92
C LYS A 157 -13.88 25.44 -42.80
N ASN A 158 -15.18 25.24 -42.55
CA ASN A 158 -15.63 24.31 -41.51
C ASN A 158 -15.19 22.87 -41.80
N LYS A 159 -15.14 22.47 -43.07
CA LYS A 159 -14.60 21.16 -43.45
C LYS A 159 -13.12 21.03 -43.08
N ALA A 160 -12.31 22.04 -43.39
CA ALA A 160 -10.89 22.04 -43.04
C ALA A 160 -10.66 22.01 -41.52
N GLU A 161 -11.48 22.76 -40.75
CA GLU A 161 -11.44 22.74 -39.28
C GLU A 161 -11.84 21.36 -38.71
N ILE A 162 -12.84 20.70 -39.29
CA ILE A 162 -13.23 19.34 -38.90
C ILE A 162 -12.08 18.35 -39.17
N ASP A 163 -11.48 18.40 -40.35
CA ASP A 163 -10.37 17.51 -40.73
C ASP A 163 -9.15 17.70 -39.79
N GLU A 164 -8.87 18.93 -39.37
CA GLU A 164 -7.82 19.25 -38.38
C GLU A 164 -8.15 18.68 -37.00
N LEU A 165 -9.38 18.88 -36.52
CA LEU A 165 -9.83 18.32 -35.24
C LEU A 165 -9.76 16.80 -35.23
N GLU A 166 -10.17 16.14 -36.31
CA GLU A 166 -10.05 14.69 -36.45
C GLU A 166 -8.59 14.22 -36.40
N SER A 167 -7.66 14.98 -36.98
CA SER A 167 -6.22 14.70 -36.91
C SER A 167 -5.72 14.77 -35.46
N ILE A 168 -6.09 15.83 -34.73
CA ILE A 168 -5.74 15.99 -33.32
C ILE A 168 -6.31 14.84 -32.49
N VAL A 169 -7.57 14.46 -32.72
CA VAL A 169 -8.21 13.34 -32.02
C VAL A 169 -7.45 12.04 -32.26
N ARG A 170 -7.06 11.74 -33.51
CA ARG A 170 -6.26 10.55 -33.83
C ARG A 170 -4.92 10.55 -33.11
N ILE A 171 -4.21 11.68 -33.08
CA ILE A 171 -2.93 11.82 -32.38
C ILE A 171 -3.11 11.62 -30.87
N LYS A 172 -4.10 12.28 -30.26
CA LYS A 172 -4.38 12.12 -28.82
C LYS A 172 -4.79 10.70 -28.45
N GLN A 173 -5.52 10.02 -29.33
CA GLN A 173 -5.88 8.63 -29.10
C GLN A 173 -4.65 7.70 -29.19
N ALA A 174 -3.71 7.98 -30.10
CA ALA A 174 -2.44 7.26 -30.17
C ALA A 174 -1.56 7.51 -28.94
N GLU A 175 -1.43 8.78 -28.51
CA GLU A 175 -0.73 9.15 -27.27
C GLU A 175 -1.32 8.42 -26.05
N ALA A 176 -2.65 8.43 -25.89
CA ALA A 176 -3.32 7.76 -24.78
C ALA A 176 -3.05 6.25 -24.76
N LYS A 177 -3.07 5.59 -25.92
CA LYS A 177 -2.72 4.15 -26.03
C LYS A 177 -1.27 3.88 -25.64
N MET A 178 -0.34 4.75 -26.04
CA MET A 178 1.07 4.62 -25.67
C MET A 178 1.28 4.80 -24.16
N PHE A 179 0.63 5.80 -23.54
CA PHE A 179 0.70 6.01 -22.09
C PHE A 179 0.11 4.83 -21.31
N GLN A 180 -1.02 4.28 -21.78
CA GLN A 180 -1.61 3.10 -21.19
C GLN A 180 -0.67 1.89 -21.25
N ALA A 181 -0.10 1.61 -22.43
CA ALA A 181 0.86 0.52 -22.59
C ALA A 181 2.06 0.69 -21.64
N ARG A 182 2.59 1.92 -21.51
CA ARG A 182 3.69 2.21 -20.61
C ARG A 182 3.34 2.01 -19.13
N ALA A 183 2.12 2.37 -18.73
CA ALA A 183 1.63 2.12 -17.38
C ALA A 183 1.49 0.62 -17.10
N ASP A 184 1.02 -0.15 -18.07
CA ASP A 184 0.86 -1.60 -17.95
C ASP A 184 2.22 -2.31 -17.90
N ASP A 185 3.19 -1.87 -18.68
CA ASP A 185 4.57 -2.38 -18.62
C ASP A 185 5.22 -2.09 -17.27
N ALA A 186 5.11 -0.85 -16.77
CA ALA A 186 5.63 -0.49 -15.45
C ALA A 186 4.99 -1.31 -14.32
N ARG A 187 3.69 -1.58 -14.41
CA ARG A 187 2.96 -2.43 -13.46
C ARG A 187 3.49 -3.86 -13.50
N ARG A 188 3.65 -4.43 -14.70
CA ARG A 188 4.17 -5.79 -14.89
C ARG A 188 5.58 -5.95 -14.35
N GLU A 189 6.45 -4.95 -14.57
CA GLU A 189 7.81 -4.94 -14.06
C GLU A 189 7.83 -4.86 -12.53
N ALA A 190 7.02 -3.98 -11.94
CA ALA A 190 6.87 -3.87 -10.48
C ALA A 190 6.37 -5.17 -9.84
N GLU A 191 5.37 -5.83 -10.43
CA GLU A 191 4.87 -7.13 -9.99
C GLU A 191 5.94 -8.24 -10.15
N GLY A 192 6.76 -8.16 -11.20
CA GLY A 192 7.91 -9.04 -11.39
C GLY A 192 8.94 -8.90 -10.27
N LEU A 193 9.34 -7.66 -9.96
CA LEU A 193 10.26 -7.35 -8.87
C LEU A 193 9.68 -7.75 -7.51
N GLN A 194 8.38 -7.54 -7.28
CA GLN A 194 7.70 -7.96 -6.06
C GLN A 194 7.78 -9.47 -5.87
N ARG A 195 7.51 -10.27 -6.91
CA ARG A 195 7.64 -11.73 -6.86
C ARG A 195 9.06 -12.18 -6.52
N ILE A 196 10.07 -11.56 -7.14
CA ILE A 196 11.47 -11.86 -6.85
C ILE A 196 11.81 -11.53 -5.39
N ALA A 197 11.37 -10.38 -4.89
CA ALA A 197 11.62 -9.95 -3.52
C ALA A 197 10.99 -10.93 -2.51
N ILE A 198 9.75 -11.38 -2.75
CA ILE A 198 9.07 -12.37 -1.91
C ILE A 198 9.86 -13.68 -1.91
N ALA A 199 10.18 -14.24 -3.07
CA ALA A 199 10.90 -15.51 -3.18
C ALA A 199 12.29 -15.45 -2.51
N LYS A 200 13.01 -14.33 -2.65
CA LYS A 200 14.29 -14.13 -1.96
C LYS A 200 14.12 -14.07 -0.45
N ASN A 201 13.09 -13.38 0.03
CA ASN A 201 12.82 -13.29 1.46
C ASN A 201 12.46 -14.66 2.04
N GLU A 202 11.62 -15.44 1.36
CA GLU A 202 11.26 -16.81 1.77
C GLU A 202 12.48 -17.71 1.88
N LYS A 203 13.36 -17.70 0.87
CA LYS A 203 14.60 -18.48 0.90
C LYS A 203 15.50 -18.09 2.07
N ILE A 204 15.63 -16.80 2.33
CA ILE A 204 16.44 -16.29 3.45
C ILE A 204 15.85 -16.76 4.80
N GLU A 205 14.55 -16.66 4.99
CA GLU A 205 13.87 -17.14 6.21
C GLU A 205 14.02 -18.66 6.40
N GLU A 206 13.90 -19.43 5.32
CA GLU A 206 14.13 -20.88 5.35
C GLU A 206 15.57 -21.22 5.77
N GLU A 207 16.57 -20.54 5.21
CA GLU A 207 17.97 -20.73 5.60
C GLU A 207 18.23 -20.32 7.06
N TYR A 208 17.63 -19.23 7.54
CA TYR A 208 17.77 -18.80 8.93
C TYR A 208 17.14 -19.79 9.90
N THR A 209 15.92 -20.24 9.63
CA THR A 209 15.22 -21.23 10.46
C THR A 209 15.95 -22.58 10.47
N CYS A 210 16.48 -23.02 9.33
CA CYS A 210 17.30 -24.22 9.23
C CYS A 210 18.59 -24.12 10.07
N LYS A 211 19.30 -22.98 10.02
CA LYS A 211 20.51 -22.75 10.84
C LYS A 211 20.18 -22.74 12.32
N LEU A 212 19.09 -22.09 12.72
CA LEU A 212 18.66 -22.05 14.11
C LEU A 212 18.33 -23.46 14.63
N ALA A 213 17.58 -24.24 13.87
CA ALA A 213 17.23 -25.61 14.24
C ALA A 213 18.47 -26.50 14.44
N LYS A 214 19.48 -26.39 13.56
CA LYS A 214 20.74 -27.11 13.69
C LYS A 214 21.52 -26.74 14.95
N LEU A 215 21.59 -25.45 15.28
CA LEU A 215 22.25 -24.99 16.51
C LEU A 215 21.53 -25.52 17.75
N CYS A 216 20.19 -25.43 17.79
CA CYS A 216 19.42 -25.97 18.91
C CYS A 216 19.61 -27.48 19.08
N LEU A 217 19.64 -28.24 17.98
CA LEU A 217 19.89 -29.68 18.04
C LEU A 217 21.29 -29.98 18.60
N ALA A 218 22.32 -29.30 18.09
CA ALA A 218 23.69 -29.49 18.55
C ALA A 218 23.85 -29.19 20.05
N GLU A 219 23.25 -28.10 20.55
CA GLU A 219 23.26 -27.77 21.98
C GLU A 219 22.54 -28.82 22.82
N VAL A 220 21.40 -29.34 22.36
CA VAL A 220 20.66 -30.40 23.07
C VAL A 220 21.47 -31.70 23.10
N GLU A 221 22.09 -32.07 21.99
CA GLU A 221 22.96 -33.24 21.90
C GLU A 221 24.19 -33.12 22.80
N GLU A 222 24.81 -31.95 22.87
CA GLU A 222 25.95 -31.68 23.76
C GLU A 222 25.56 -31.79 25.23
N ARG A 223 24.45 -31.17 25.65
CA ARG A 223 23.93 -31.34 27.02
C ARG A 223 23.64 -32.81 27.34
N ARG A 224 23.15 -33.58 26.37
CA ARG A 224 22.91 -35.02 26.53
C ARG A 224 24.23 -35.79 26.70
N ARG A 225 25.27 -35.45 25.94
CA ARG A 225 26.62 -36.05 26.07
C ARG A 225 27.22 -35.77 27.44
N ASN A 226 27.21 -34.53 27.90
CA ASN A 226 27.77 -34.15 29.21
C ASN A 226 27.09 -34.92 30.36
N LYS A 227 25.75 -35.01 30.34
CA LYS A 227 24.99 -35.80 31.34
C LYS A 227 25.36 -37.29 31.32
N LEU A 228 25.61 -37.85 30.14
CA LEU A 228 26.02 -39.25 30.02
C LEU A 228 27.41 -39.48 30.61
N GLU A 229 28.35 -38.56 30.37
CA GLU A 229 29.70 -38.62 30.92
C GLU A 229 29.69 -38.50 32.46
N GLU A 230 28.88 -37.58 33.01
CA GLU A 230 28.68 -37.45 34.46
C GLU A 230 28.15 -38.76 35.08
N LEU A 231 27.13 -39.38 34.46
CA LEU A 231 26.60 -40.67 34.92
C LEU A 231 27.66 -41.78 34.87
N GLN A 232 28.46 -41.84 33.81
CA GLN A 232 29.55 -42.81 33.69
C GLN A 232 30.66 -42.61 34.73
N ILE A 233 30.91 -41.38 35.18
CA ILE A 233 31.84 -41.12 36.29
C ILE A 233 31.24 -41.67 37.58
N ILE A 234 29.98 -41.34 37.88
CA ILE A 234 29.30 -41.81 39.11
C ILE A 234 29.21 -43.33 39.14
N GLU A 235 28.88 -43.99 38.02
CA GLU A 235 28.83 -45.46 37.93
C GLU A 235 30.20 -46.11 38.18
N ARG A 236 31.28 -45.48 37.70
CA ARG A 236 32.65 -45.95 37.98
C ARG A 236 32.97 -45.80 39.46
N ASP A 237 32.70 -44.63 40.03
CA ASP A 237 32.94 -44.37 41.45
C ASP A 237 32.13 -45.31 42.36
N GLN A 238 30.86 -45.58 42.01
CA GLN A 238 30.02 -46.56 42.72
C GLN A 238 30.58 -47.97 42.64
N ARG A 239 31.07 -48.39 41.46
CA ARG A 239 31.70 -49.69 41.27
C ARG A 239 32.98 -49.80 42.10
N ASP A 240 33.80 -48.77 42.11
CA ASP A 240 35.05 -48.75 42.88
C ASP A 240 34.80 -48.75 44.38
N TYR A 241 33.79 -48.00 44.84
CA TYR A 241 33.30 -48.05 46.22
C TYR A 241 32.84 -49.47 46.59
N PHE A 242 32.03 -50.12 45.75
CA PHE A 242 31.54 -51.46 46.01
C PHE A 242 32.68 -52.49 46.06
N ASN A 243 33.63 -52.40 45.13
CA ASN A 243 34.83 -53.24 45.12
C ASN A 243 35.67 -53.05 46.40
N MET A 244 35.85 -51.79 46.84
CA MET A 244 36.56 -51.49 48.08
C MET A 244 35.82 -52.08 49.29
N LYS A 245 34.50 -51.92 49.35
CA LYS A 245 33.66 -52.48 50.40
C LYS A 245 33.82 -54.00 50.52
N ILE A 246 33.79 -54.73 49.40
CA ILE A 246 33.99 -56.18 49.41
C ILE A 246 35.37 -56.56 49.99
N ARG A 247 36.43 -55.86 49.57
CA ARG A 247 37.78 -56.11 50.11
C ARG A 247 37.85 -55.87 51.61
N MET A 248 37.32 -54.75 52.08
CA MET A 248 37.30 -54.42 53.51
C MET A 248 36.49 -55.44 54.31
N GLU A 249 35.34 -55.89 53.81
CA GLU A 249 34.54 -56.93 54.47
C GLU A 249 35.31 -58.27 54.55
N ALA A 250 36.08 -58.62 53.52
CA ALA A 250 36.94 -59.81 53.54
C ALA A 250 38.05 -59.68 54.59
N ASP A 251 38.74 -58.53 54.64
CA ASP A 251 39.81 -58.25 55.61
C ASP A 251 39.29 -58.27 57.07
N ILE A 252 38.10 -57.70 57.31
CA ILE A 252 37.44 -57.75 58.63
C ILE A 252 37.11 -59.18 59.03
N LYS A 253 36.54 -59.98 58.11
CA LYS A 253 36.23 -61.40 58.37
C LYS A 253 37.50 -62.19 58.71
N ASP A 254 38.57 -62.00 57.95
CA ASP A 254 39.86 -62.64 58.20
C ASP A 254 40.46 -62.24 59.56
N LEU A 255 40.40 -60.95 59.91
CA LEU A 255 40.86 -60.45 61.20
C LEU A 255 40.06 -61.05 62.37
N LEU A 256 38.73 -61.11 62.25
CA LEU A 256 37.86 -61.73 63.26
C LEU A 256 38.21 -63.22 63.45
N MET A 257 38.41 -63.97 62.36
CA MET A 257 38.84 -65.37 62.44
C MET A 257 40.20 -65.53 63.13
N LYS A 258 41.18 -64.66 62.82
CA LYS A 258 42.50 -64.66 63.46
C LYS A 258 42.41 -64.32 64.95
N MET A 259 41.59 -63.35 65.34
CA MET A 259 41.36 -62.99 66.74
C MET A 259 40.72 -64.14 67.54
N GLU A 260 39.73 -64.83 66.97
CA GLU A 260 39.13 -66.01 67.59
C GLU A 260 40.13 -67.16 67.74
N ALA A 261 40.95 -67.41 66.71
CA ALA A 261 41.97 -68.44 66.76
C ALA A 261 43.04 -68.14 67.83
N ALA A 262 43.45 -66.88 67.97
CA ALA A 262 44.37 -66.44 69.01
C ALA A 262 43.76 -66.60 70.42
N LYS A 263 42.47 -66.25 70.59
CA LYS A 263 41.76 -66.41 71.86
C LYS A 263 41.66 -67.87 72.32
N ARG A 264 41.61 -68.84 71.41
CA ARG A 264 41.60 -70.27 71.74
C ARG A 264 42.98 -70.84 72.11
N ARG A 265 44.07 -70.07 71.88
CA ARG A 265 45.45 -70.48 72.16
C ARG A 265 45.98 -69.97 73.50
N PHE A 266 45.20 -69.14 74.19
CA PHE A 266 45.38 -68.71 75.58
C PHE A 266 44.24 -69.27 76.43
#